data_AF-A0A6J6UXN0-F1
#
_entry.id   AF-A0A6J6UXN0-F1
#
_cell.length_a   1.000
_cell.length_b   1.000
_cell.length_c   1.000
_cell.angle_alpha   90.00
_cell.angle_beta   90.00
_cell.angle_gamma   90.00
#
_symmetry.space_group_name_H-M   'P 1'
#
loop_
_entity.id
_entity.type
_entity.pdbx_description
1 polymer ?
#
loop_
_entity_poly.entity_id
_entity_poly.type
_entity_poly.pdbx_seq_one_letter_code
_entity_poly.pdbx_strand_id
1 'polypeptide(L)'
;MPWAVLSAGVAFEQFKKAIILSCDAGGASGFIAGRSIWKEAIGMSKVEQDKFLTSTAVARLEELNQTVLGRAVPWNKAIKN
;
A
#
# COMPACT_ATOMS: atom_id res chain seq x y z
N MET A 1 11.15 -1.02 -17.03
CA MET A 1 9.71 -0.69 -17.00
C MET A 1 9.31 -0.46 -15.55
N PRO A 2 8.70 0.69 -15.19
CA PRO A 2 8.19 0.91 -13.85
C PRO A 2 7.04 -0.04 -13.53
N TRP A 3 6.95 -0.49 -12.29
CA TRP A 3 5.89 -1.37 -11.82
C TRP A 3 5.61 -1.12 -10.33
N ALA A 4 4.44 -1.54 -9.86
CA ALA A 4 3.99 -1.34 -8.49
C ALA A 4 3.35 -2.61 -7.93
N VAL A 5 3.45 -2.80 -6.61
CA VAL A 5 2.91 -3.99 -5.94
C VAL A 5 1.40 -3.85 -5.76
N LEU A 6 0.63 -4.83 -6.26
CA LEU A 6 -0.82 -4.87 -6.04
C LEU A 6 -1.15 -5.61 -4.75
N SER A 7 -2.01 -5.02 -3.91
CA SER A 7 -2.38 -5.58 -2.61
C SER A 7 -3.11 -6.93 -2.64
N ALA A 8 -3.84 -7.23 -3.72
CA ALA A 8 -4.66 -8.44 -3.89
C ALA A 8 -5.68 -8.74 -2.76
N GLY A 9 -5.81 -7.88 -1.75
CA GLY A 9 -6.65 -8.09 -0.58
C GLY A 9 -6.05 -8.99 0.50
N VAL A 10 -4.72 -9.16 0.54
CA VAL A 10 -4.05 -9.78 1.69
C VAL A 10 -4.16 -8.89 2.94
N ALA A 11 -3.85 -9.42 4.12
CA ALA A 11 -3.85 -8.61 5.34
C ALA A 11 -2.83 -7.46 5.26
N PHE A 12 -3.12 -6.33 5.91
CA PHE A 12 -2.28 -5.13 5.89
C PHE A 12 -0.79 -5.40 6.16
N GLU A 13 -0.48 -6.13 7.25
CA GLU A 13 0.90 -6.46 7.63
C GLU A 13 1.63 -7.34 6.59
N GLN A 14 0.89 -8.24 5.93
CA GLN A 14 1.45 -9.07 4.86
C GLN A 14 1.74 -8.22 3.63
N PHE A 15 0.85 -7.29 3.29
CA PHE A 15 1.06 -6.38 2.18
C PHE A 15 2.25 -5.44 2.41
N LYS A 16 2.39 -4.89 3.62
CA LYS A 16 3.54 -4.05 4.01
C LYS A 16 4.87 -4.80 3.81
N LYS A 17 4.95 -6.07 4.24
CA LYS A 17 6.13 -6.92 3.99
C LYS A 17 6.40 -7.14 2.50
N ALA A 18 5.36 -7.37 1.70
CA ALA A 18 5.49 -7.53 0.25
C ALA A 18 5.99 -6.25 -0.42
N ILE A 19 5.56 -5.07 0.02
CA ILE A 19 6.05 -3.77 -0.46
C ILE A 19 7.55 -3.63 -0.18
N ILE A 20 8.00 -3.90 1.06
CA ILE A 20 9.41 -3.81 1.45
C ILE A 20 10.26 -4.69 0.54
N LEU A 21 9.92 -5.98 0.42
CA LEU A 21 10.68 -6.92 -0.40
C LEU A 21 10.71 -6.52 -1.88
N SER A 22 9.57 -6.05 -2.41
CA SER A 22 9.46 -5.65 -3.82
C SER A 22 10.25 -4.38 -4.14
N CYS A 23 10.31 -3.43 -3.20
CA CYS A 23 11.14 -2.23 -3.36
C CYS A 23 12.62 -2.58 -3.26
N ASP A 24 13.02 -3.27 -2.18
CA ASP A 24 14.42 -3.52 -1.85
C ASP A 24 15.09 -4.51 -2.81
N ALA A 25 14.39 -5.59 -3.19
CA ALA A 25 14.95 -6.64 -4.05
C ALA A 25 14.47 -6.56 -5.51
N GLY A 26 13.27 -6.04 -5.75
CA GLY A 26 12.61 -6.07 -7.06
C GLY A 26 12.65 -4.74 -7.84
N GLY A 27 13.06 -3.65 -7.20
CA GLY A 27 13.07 -2.32 -7.82
C GLY A 27 11.67 -1.77 -8.14
N ALA A 28 10.66 -2.15 -7.35
CA ALA A 28 9.32 -1.59 -7.48
C ALA A 28 9.31 -0.07 -7.31
N SER A 29 8.42 0.60 -8.03
CA SER A 29 8.24 2.05 -7.99
C SER A 29 7.15 2.51 -7.02
N GLY A 30 6.56 1.59 -6.25
CA GLY A 30 5.51 1.88 -5.27
C GLY A 30 4.52 0.74 -5.15
N PHE A 31 3.29 1.09 -4.78
CA PHE A 31 2.21 0.13 -4.55
C PHE A 31 0.86 0.64 -5.08
N ILE A 32 -0.08 -0.29 -5.26
CA ILE A 32 -1.49 -0.03 -5.53
C ILE A 32 -2.29 -0.80 -4.46
N ALA A 33 -2.85 -0.05 -3.51
CA ALA A 33 -3.54 -0.59 -2.35
C ALA A 33 -5.05 -0.40 -2.44
N GLY A 34 -5.80 -1.42 -2.03
CA GLY A 34 -7.24 -1.34 -1.87
C GLY A 34 -7.68 -2.09 -0.63
N ARG A 35 -8.12 -3.32 -0.81
CA ARG A 35 -8.68 -4.17 0.26
C ARG A 35 -7.76 -4.36 1.46
N SER A 36 -6.44 -4.31 1.30
CA SER A 36 -5.51 -4.37 2.44
C SER A 36 -5.58 -3.15 3.37
N ILE A 37 -6.19 -2.05 2.93
CA ILE A 37 -6.40 -0.83 3.73
C ILE A 37 -7.82 -0.81 4.31
N TRP A 38 -8.85 -1.06 3.49
CA TRP A 38 -10.24 -0.71 3.82
C TRP A 38 -11.25 -1.86 3.86
N LYS A 39 -10.85 -3.13 3.61
CA LYS A 39 -11.82 -4.24 3.47
C LYS A 39 -12.68 -4.46 4.71
N GLU A 40 -12.15 -4.19 5.91
CA GLU A 40 -12.91 -4.32 7.16
C GLU A 40 -14.11 -3.38 7.24
N ALA A 41 -14.09 -2.26 6.51
CA ALA A 41 -15.21 -1.32 6.46
C ALA A 41 -16.47 -1.89 5.76
N ILE A 42 -16.34 -3.01 5.06
CA ILE A 42 -17.46 -3.68 4.41
C ILE A 42 -18.32 -4.35 5.49
N GLY A 43 -19.59 -3.96 5.57
CA GLY A 43 -20.55 -4.52 6.53
C GLY A 43 -20.59 -3.83 7.88
N MET A 44 -19.73 -2.84 8.13
CA MET A 44 -19.85 -1.94 9.29
C MET A 44 -21.10 -1.05 9.18
N SER A 45 -21.63 -0.60 10.32
CA SER A 45 -22.63 0.48 10.30
C SER A 45 -22.01 1.78 9.73
N LYS A 46 -22.85 2.73 9.29
CA LYS A 46 -22.35 4.00 8.72
C LYS A 46 -21.41 4.74 9.66
N VAL A 47 -21.73 4.80 10.95
CA VAL A 47 -20.91 5.50 11.97
C VAL A 47 -19.57 4.80 12.18
N GLU A 48 -19.55 3.47 12.28
CA GLU A 48 -18.32 2.70 12.43
C GLU A 48 -17.45 2.76 11.18
N GLN A 49 -18.08 2.67 10.00
CA GLN A 49 -17.41 2.81 8.71
C GLN A 49 -16.74 4.17 8.58
N ASP A 50 -17.45 5.26 8.87
CA ASP A 50 -16.89 6.61 8.80
C ASP A 50 -15.71 6.73 9.76
N LYS A 51 -15.87 6.29 11.01
CA LYS A 51 -14.77 6.28 12.00
C LYS A 51 -13.58 5.48 11.51
N PHE A 52 -13.77 4.28 10.96
CA PHE A 52 -12.68 3.42 10.48
C PHE A 52 -11.96 4.05 9.28
N LEU A 53 -12.72 4.56 8.31
CA LEU A 53 -12.17 5.14 7.09
C LEU A 53 -11.42 6.45 7.35
N THR A 54 -11.82 7.25 8.32
CA THR A 54 -11.13 8.50 8.69
C THR A 54 -10.05 8.32 9.76
N SER A 55 -9.85 7.11 10.28
CA SER A 55 -8.78 6.81 11.26
C SER A 55 -7.87 5.69 10.76
N THR A 56 -8.23 4.43 11.00
CA THR A 56 -7.41 3.26 10.68
C THR A 56 -6.99 3.20 9.22
N ALA A 57 -7.91 3.45 8.28
CA ALA A 57 -7.57 3.39 6.86
C ALA A 57 -6.56 4.49 6.45
N VAL A 58 -6.71 5.71 7.00
CA VAL A 58 -5.76 6.82 6.77
C VAL A 58 -4.39 6.48 7.36
N ALA A 59 -4.34 6.05 8.62
CA ALA A 59 -3.09 5.68 9.29
C ALA A 59 -2.34 4.57 8.54
N ARG A 60 -3.07 3.57 8.01
CA ARG A 60 -2.51 2.52 7.17
C ARG A 60 -1.91 3.06 5.87
N LEU A 61 -2.62 3.96 5.18
CA LEU A 61 -2.10 4.57 3.95
C LEU A 61 -0.83 5.38 4.22
N GLU A 62 -0.81 6.17 5.30
CA GLU A 62 0.36 6.93 5.73
C GLU A 62 1.55 6.01 6.05
N GLU A 63 1.31 4.92 6.76
CA GLU A 63 2.36 3.94 7.06
C GLU A 63 2.92 3.28 5.79
N LEU A 64 2.10 2.96 4.79
CA LEU A 64 2.59 2.46 3.51
C LEU A 64 3.39 3.51 2.74
N ASN A 65 2.97 4.78 2.78
CA ASN A 65 3.75 5.89 2.20
C ASN A 65 5.13 6.00 2.86
N GLN A 66 5.21 5.92 4.19
CA GLN A 66 6.48 5.89 4.91
C GLN A 66 7.32 4.65 4.57
N THR A 67 6.66 3.51 4.33
CA THR A 67 7.34 2.27 3.97
C THR A 67 8.07 2.37 2.63
N VAL A 68 7.48 3.02 1.62
CA VAL A 68 8.14 3.16 0.30
C VAL A 68 9.16 4.30 0.24
N LEU A 69 9.11 5.25 1.17
CA LEU A 69 10.02 6.41 1.18
C LEU A 69 11.48 5.95 1.29
N GLY A 70 12.30 6.38 0.33
CA GLY A 70 13.72 5.99 0.23
C GLY A 70 13.97 4.54 -0.23
N ARG A 71 12.92 3.72 -0.40
CA ARG A 71 13.04 2.33 -0.87
C ARG A 71 12.60 2.16 -2.33
N ALA A 72 11.47 2.76 -2.71
CA ALA A 72 10.93 2.61 -4.05
C ALA A 72 11.79 3.32 -5.11
N VAL A 73 11.93 2.71 -6.28
CA VAL A 73 12.65 3.28 -7.42
C VAL A 73 11.75 4.31 -8.11
N PRO A 74 12.14 5.60 -8.23
CA PRO A 74 11.34 6.57 -8.96
C PRO A 74 11.02 6.09 -10.38
N TRP A 75 9.75 6.17 -10.80
CA TRP A 75 9.27 5.55 -12.04
C TRP A 75 10.05 6.02 -13.28
N ASN A 76 10.46 7.28 -13.31
CA ASN A 76 11.22 7.89 -14.40
C ASN A 76 12.67 7.37 -14.48
N LYS A 77 13.22 6.84 -13.38
CA LYS A 77 14.53 6.17 -13.36
C LYS A 77 14.44 4.67 -13.69
N ALA A 78 13.24 4.08 -13.60
CA ALA A 78 12.99 2.67 -13.92
C ALA A 78 12.76 2.40 -15.43
N ILE A 79 12.72 3.46 -16.24
CA ILE A 79 12.69 3.38 -17.70
C ILE A 79 14.15 3.32 -18.17
N LYS A 80 14.54 2.21 -18.81
CA LYS A 80 15.83 2.12 -19.50
C LYS A 80 15.60 2.57 -20.94
N ASN A 81 16.42 3.53 -21.39
CA ASN A 81 16.50 3.92 -22.80
C ASN A 81 17.00 2.77 -23.67
#